data_AF-A0A5K1AUX0-F1
#
_entry.id   AF-A0A5K1AUX0-F1
#
_cell.length_a   1.000
_cell.length_b   1.000
_cell.length_c   1.000
_cell.angle_alpha   90.00
_cell.angle_beta   90.00
_cell.angle_gamma   90.00
#
_symmetry.space_group_name_H-M   'P 1'
#
loop_
_entity.id
_entity.type
_entity.pdbx_description
1 polymer ?
#
loop_
_entity_poly.entity_id
_entity_poly.type
_entity_poly.pdbx_seq_one_letter_code
_entity_poly.pdbx_strand_id
1 'polypeptide(L)' 'NFEALVRDHFQKRGLYILKACDAYLKGAVVGSLTKDATVTERSNEQGSSVGFKLMLSKLLPRLFTALKEVGAD' A
#
# COMPACT_ATOMS: atom_id res chain seq x y z
N ASN A 1 18.59 16.14 -3.78
CA ASN A 1 17.90 16.29 -2.48
C ASN A 1 17.03 15.04 -2.27
N PHE A 2 17.26 14.29 -1.19
CA PHE A 2 16.50 13.07 -0.88
C PHE A 2 15.00 13.35 -0.69
N GLU A 3 14.65 14.46 -0.06
CA GLU A 3 13.24 14.83 0.21
C GLU A 3 12.43 15.00 -1.07
N ALA A 4 12.98 15.71 -2.07
CA ALA A 4 12.34 15.89 -3.36
C ALA A 4 12.12 14.56 -4.10
N LEU A 5 13.09 13.63 -4.01
CA LEU A 5 12.98 12.30 -4.59
C LEU A 5 11.88 11.47 -3.93
N VAL A 6 11.80 11.52 -2.59
CA VAL A 6 10.77 10.83 -1.82
C VAL A 6 9.39 11.39 -2.15
N ARG A 7 9.26 12.72 -2.23
CA ARG A 7 8.00 13.38 -2.59
C ARG A 7 7.53 12.98 -4.00
N ASP A 8 8.40 13.05 -5.00
CA ASP A 8 8.08 12.66 -6.38
C ASP A 8 7.68 11.18 -6.47
N HIS A 9 8.37 10.30 -5.74
CA HIS A 9 8.01 8.89 -5.67
C HIS A 9 6.59 8.69 -5.13
N PHE A 10 6.26 9.29 -3.99
CA PHE A 10 4.94 9.13 -3.40
C PHE A 10 3.85 9.77 -4.25
N GLN A 11 4.08 10.93 -4.88
CA GLN A 11 3.14 11.52 -5.84
C GLN A 11 2.79 10.58 -6.99
N LYS A 12 3.78 9.85 -7.52
CA LYS A 12 3.56 8.89 -8.62
C LYS A 12 2.98 7.56 -8.14
N ARG A 13 3.21 7.19 -6.88
CA ARG A 13 2.93 5.84 -6.37
C ARG A 13 1.85 5.74 -5.30
N GLY A 14 1.35 6.84 -4.76
CA GLY A 14 0.45 6.83 -3.62
C GLY A 14 -0.86 6.07 -3.88
N LEU A 15 -1.50 6.27 -5.04
CA LEU A 15 -2.65 5.47 -5.46
C LEU A 15 -2.38 3.95 -5.44
N TYR A 16 -1.22 3.53 -5.95
CA TYR A 16 -0.83 2.11 -5.99
C TYR A 16 -0.50 1.57 -4.60
N ILE A 17 0.09 2.40 -3.74
CA ILE A 17 0.33 2.08 -2.33
C ILE A 17 -1.01 1.84 -1.61
N LEU A 18 -1.99 2.71 -1.79
CA LEU A 18 -3.32 2.56 -1.18
C LEU A 18 -4.05 1.32 -1.69
N LYS A 19 -3.99 1.05 -3.00
CA LYS A 19 -4.52 -0.20 -3.59
C LYS A 19 -3.85 -1.45 -3.00
N ALA A 20 -2.53 -1.42 -2.81
CA ALA A 20 -1.82 -2.52 -2.20
C ALA A 20 -2.23 -2.74 -0.75
N CYS A 21 -2.39 -1.66 0.02
CA CYS A 21 -2.89 -1.73 1.40
C CYS A 21 -4.28 -2.37 1.47
N ASP A 22 -5.21 -1.96 0.61
CA ASP A 22 -6.56 -2.54 0.53
C ASP A 22 -6.52 -4.03 0.19
N ALA A 23 -5.73 -4.43 -0.82
CA ALA A 23 -5.56 -5.84 -1.18
C ALA A 23 -4.99 -6.67 -0.01
N TYR A 24 -3.99 -6.15 0.73
CA TYR A 24 -3.43 -6.86 1.88
C TYR A 24 -4.42 -6.96 3.05
N LEU A 25 -5.24 -5.93 3.28
CA LEU A 25 -6.32 -6.00 4.28
C LEU A 25 -7.36 -7.06 3.91
N LYS A 26 -7.66 -7.20 2.62
CA LYS A 26 -8.52 -8.25 2.05
C LYS A 26 -7.88 -9.65 2.06
N GLY A 27 -6.59 -9.75 2.42
CA GLY A 27 -5.91 -11.01 2.63
C GLY A 27 -4.96 -11.43 1.52
N ALA A 28 -4.64 -10.56 0.55
CA ALA A 28 -3.57 -10.84 -0.39
C ALA A 28 -2.22 -11.05 0.32
N VAL A 29 -1.39 -11.94 -0.21
CA VAL A 29 -0.02 -12.17 0.27
C VAL A 29 0.82 -10.90 0.09
N VAL A 30 1.56 -10.51 1.12
CA VAL A 30 2.43 -9.31 1.08
C VAL A 30 3.50 -9.49 0.00
N GLY A 31 3.63 -8.52 -0.91
CA GLY A 31 4.61 -8.57 -2.01
C GLY A 31 4.19 -9.40 -3.22
N SER A 32 2.97 -9.95 -3.24
CA SER A 32 2.46 -10.74 -4.37
C SER A 32 1.86 -9.93 -5.52
N LEU A 33 1.65 -8.62 -5.32
CA LEU A 33 0.99 -7.76 -6.29
C LEU A 33 1.94 -7.33 -7.43
N THR A 34 1.37 -6.99 -8.57
CA THR A 34 2.11 -6.34 -9.65
C THR A 34 2.49 -4.90 -9.30
N LYS A 35 3.30 -4.24 -10.15
CA LYS A 35 3.71 -2.84 -9.97
C LYS A 35 2.53 -1.85 -9.89
N ASP A 36 1.39 -2.23 -10.45
CA ASP A 36 0.17 -1.42 -10.47
C ASP A 36 -0.86 -1.89 -9.43
N ALA A 37 -0.39 -2.64 -8.43
CA ALA A 37 -1.16 -3.17 -7.31
C ALA A 37 -2.28 -4.15 -7.71
N THR A 38 -2.08 -4.89 -8.81
CA THR A 38 -3.02 -5.94 -9.24
C THR A 38 -2.69 -7.26 -8.55
N VAL A 39 -3.74 -7.95 -8.10
CA VAL A 39 -3.69 -9.31 -7.52
C VAL A 39 -3.18 -10.30 -8.57
N THR A 40 -2.33 -11.23 -8.16
CA THR A 40 -1.81 -12.32 -9.01
C THR A 40 -2.24 -13.67 -8.46
N GLU A 41 -1.92 -14.77 -9.17
CA GLU A 41 -2.20 -16.13 -8.67
C GLU A 41 -1.55 -16.37 -7.29
N ARG A 42 -0.34 -15.84 -7.08
CA ARG A 42 0.37 -15.90 -5.79
C ARG A 42 -0.32 -15.14 -4.66
N SER A 43 -1.21 -14.21 -4.99
CA SER A 43 -1.94 -13.44 -3.98
C SER A 43 -3.00 -14.26 -3.24
N ASN A 44 -3.42 -15.40 -3.81
CA ASN A 44 -4.41 -16.31 -3.21
C ASN A 44 -3.78 -17.42 -2.37
N GLU A 45 -2.46 -17.42 -2.22
CA GLU A 45 -1.73 -18.30 -1.29
C GLU A 45 -1.99 -17.86 0.18
N GLN A 46 -1.24 -18.41 1.13
CA GLN A 46 -1.40 -18.14 2.56
C GLN A 46 -1.34 -16.63 2.85
N GLY A 47 -2.53 -16.04 3.01
CA GLY A 47 -2.74 -14.59 3.03
C GLY A 47 -2.02 -13.86 4.16
N SER A 48 -2.06 -12.52 4.12
CA SER A 48 -1.41 -11.70 5.14
C SER A 48 -1.87 -12.06 6.57
N SER A 49 -0.94 -12.02 7.53
CA SER A 49 -1.22 -12.41 8.91
C SER A 49 -2.22 -11.47 9.58
N VAL A 50 -2.97 -11.98 10.56
CA VAL A 50 -3.92 -11.17 11.34
C VAL A 50 -3.21 -9.98 12.01
N GLY A 51 -2.02 -10.21 12.59
CA GLY A 51 -1.22 -9.16 13.21
C GLY A 51 -0.81 -8.06 12.22
N PHE A 52 -0.43 -8.44 11.00
CA PHE A 52 -0.13 -7.48 9.94
C PHE A 52 -1.37 -6.65 9.56
N LYS A 53 -2.52 -7.30 9.33
CA LYS A 53 -3.79 -6.60 9.01
C LYS A 53 -4.17 -5.60 10.10
N LEU A 54 -4.06 -5.98 11.37
CA LEU A 54 -4.36 -5.08 12.50
C LEU A 54 -3.43 -3.85 12.53
N MET A 55 -2.13 -4.05 12.31
CA MET A 55 -1.16 -2.96 12.25
C MET A 55 -1.42 -2.05 11.04
N LEU A 56 -1.66 -2.64 9.87
CA LEU A 56 -1.95 -1.90 8.65
C LEU A 56 -3.24 -1.08 8.77
N SER A 57 -4.31 -1.64 9.33
CA SER A 57 -5.57 -0.92 9.58
C SER A 57 -5.38 0.31 10.47
N LYS A 58 -4.44 0.26 11.43
CA LYS A 58 -4.12 1.41 12.30
C LYS A 58 -3.25 2.45 11.59
N LEU A 59 -2.37 2.02 10.68
CA LEU A 59 -1.47 2.90 9.95
C LEU A 59 -2.14 3.59 8.76
N LEU A 60 -3.08 2.89 8.11
CA LEU A 60 -3.70 3.32 6.85
C LEU A 60 -4.33 4.73 6.92
N PRO A 61 -5.06 5.14 7.98
CA PRO A 61 -5.59 6.49 8.07
C PRO A 61 -4.50 7.57 8.06
N ARG A 62 -3.39 7.33 8.76
CA ARG A 62 -2.25 8.27 8.81
C ARG A 62 -1.53 8.34 7.47
N LEU A 63 -1.38 7.21 6.80
CA LEU A 63 -0.81 7.13 5.46
C LEU A 63 -1.66 7.88 4.45
N PHE A 64 -2.98 7.68 4.47
CA PHE A 64 -3.91 8.37 3.58
C PHE A 64 -3.86 9.89 3.76
N THR A 65 -3.87 10.38 5.00
CA THR A 65 -3.70 11.82 5.27
C THR A 65 -2.38 12.35 4.72
N ALA A 66 -1.26 11.67 4.96
CA ALA A 66 0.05 12.10 4.46
C ALA A 66 0.13 12.10 2.93
N LEU A 67 -0.48 11.12 2.27
CA LEU A 67 -0.54 11.07 0.80
C LEU A 67 -1.40 12.21 0.24
N LYS A 68 -2.53 12.52 0.87
CA LYS A 68 -3.36 13.68 0.50
C LYS A 68 -2.61 15.00 0.58
N GLU A 69 -1.85 15.23 1.65
CA GLU A 69 -1.07 16.45 1.85
C GLU A 69 -0.03 16.69 0.74
N VAL A 70 0.46 15.62 0.11
CA VAL A 70 1.41 15.70 -1.01
C VAL A 70 0.75 15.54 -2.39
N GLY A 71 -0.57 15.40 -2.47
CA GLY A 71 -1.33 15.21 -3.71
C GLY A 71 -1.09 13.86 -4.37
N ALA A 72 -1.05 12.80 -3.55
CA ALA A 72 -0.70 11.44 -3.94
C ALA A 72 -1.80 10.39 -3.65
N ASP A 73 -3.01 10.81 -3.28
CA ASP A 73 -4.14 9.92 -2.99
C ASP A 73 -4.81 9.32 -4.24
#